data_AF-A0A7H0F445-F1
#
_entry.id   AF-A0A7H0F445-F1
#
_cell.length_a   1.000
_cell.length_b   1.000
_cell.length_c   1.000
_cell.angle_alpha   90.00
_cell.angle_beta   90.00
_cell.angle_gamma   90.00
#
_symmetry.space_group_name_H-M   'P 1'
#
loop_
_entity.id
_entity.type
_entity.pdbx_description
1 polymer ?
#
loop_
_entity_poly.entity_id
_entity_poly.type
_entity_poly.pdbx_seq_one_letter_code
_entity_poly.pdbx_strand_id
1 'polypeptide(L)'
;MRRIDAITITLGIFFLGGLAYGVLQLVGLNSQDAGIWSQVLLVLGLMGWLGTYLFRAGSKKMTYHQQREEYEKAFLQKRLDELSPEELARIQAKIDSNDQP
;
A
#
# COMPACT_ATOMS: atom_id res chain seq x y z
N MET A 1 0.85 -12.84 6.27
CA MET A 1 0.78 -12.84 7.75
C MET A 1 0.42 -14.23 8.21
N ARG A 2 1.12 -14.75 9.22
CA ARG A 2 0.77 -16.01 9.89
C ARG A 2 -0.33 -15.72 10.92
N ARG A 3 -1.07 -16.75 11.33
CA ARG A 3 -2.15 -16.63 12.33
C ARG A 3 -1.66 -16.01 13.64
N ILE A 4 -0.45 -16.39 14.08
CA ILE A 4 0.18 -15.87 15.30
C ILE A 4 0.43 -14.35 15.20
N ASP A 5 0.83 -13.86 14.03
CA ASP A 5 1.13 -12.44 13.84
C ASP A 5 -0.14 -11.59 14.08
N ALA A 6 -1.30 -12.06 13.62
CA ALA A 6 -2.58 -11.39 13.85
C ALA A 6 -2.93 -11.34 15.35
N ILE A 7 -2.78 -12.46 16.06
CA ILE A 7 -3.04 -12.53 17.50
C ILE A 7 -2.12 -11.58 18.27
N THR A 8 -0.83 -11.55 17.93
CA THR A 8 0.15 -10.66 18.55
C THR A 8 -0.19 -9.19 18.33
N ILE A 9 -0.61 -8.81 17.11
CA ILE A 9 -1.02 -7.43 16.81
C ILE A 9 -2.27 -7.06 17.61
N THR A 10 -3.29 -7.94 17.65
CA THR A 10 -4.53 -7.68 18.39
C THR A 10 -4.25 -7.48 19.89
N LEU A 11 -3.48 -8.39 20.49
CA LEU A 11 -3.11 -8.27 21.90
C LEU A 11 -2.26 -7.02 22.15
N GLY A 12 -1.30 -6.72 21.26
CA GLY A 12 -0.48 -5.53 21.36
C GLY A 12 -1.29 -4.24 21.35
N ILE A 13 -2.24 -4.10 20.42
CA ILE A 13 -3.14 -2.94 20.35
C ILE A 13 -4.03 -2.85 21.59
N PHE A 14 -4.56 -3.98 22.07
CA PHE A 14 -5.37 -4.03 23.29
C PHE A 14 -4.61 -3.52 24.52
N PHE A 15 -3.40 -4.04 24.76
CA PHE A 15 -2.56 -3.60 25.87
C PHE A 15 -2.15 -2.13 25.71
N LEU A 16 -1.82 -1.68 24.50
CA LEU A 16 -1.50 -0.27 24.23
C LEU A 16 -2.68 0.65 24.55
N GLY A 17 -3.91 0.24 24.20
CA GLY A 17 -5.13 0.98 24.53
C GLY A 17 -5.37 1.07 26.03
N GLY A 18 -5.19 -0.04 26.75
CA GLY A 18 -5.26 -0.05 28.22
C GLY A 18 -4.21 0.83 28.89
N LEU A 19 -2.98 0.84 28.36
CA LEU A 19 -1.92 1.75 28.80
C LEU A 19 -2.27 3.22 28.55
N ALA A 20 -2.79 3.55 27.36
CA ALA A 20 -3.23 4.90 27.04
C ALA A 20 -4.34 5.38 27.99
N TYR A 21 -5.33 4.54 28.27
CA TYR A 21 -6.37 4.80 29.27
C TYR A 21 -5.77 5.06 30.67
N GLY A 22 -4.86 4.19 31.13
CA GLY A 22 -4.22 4.35 32.44
C GLY A 22 -3.40 5.64 32.54
N VAL A 23 -2.62 5.97 31.49
CA VAL A 23 -1.86 7.24 31.42
C VAL A 23 -2.80 8.44 31.49
N LEU A 24 -3.92 8.41 30.75
CA LEU A 24 -4.91 9.48 30.76
C LEU A 24 -5.52 9.70 32.16
N GLN A 25 -5.78 8.62 32.89
CA GLN A 25 -6.21 8.73 34.29
C GLN A 25 -5.13 9.31 35.21
N LEU A 26 -3.86 8.89 35.02
CA LEU A 26 -2.73 9.40 35.82
C LEU A 26 -2.51 10.91 35.64
N VAL A 27 -2.83 11.46 34.46
CA VAL A 27 -2.77 12.91 34.21
C VAL A 27 -4.04 13.66 34.65
N GLY A 28 -4.99 12.97 35.29
CA GLY A 28 -6.12 13.58 35.98
C GLY A 28 -7.48 13.49 35.27
N LEU A 29 -7.59 12.74 34.15
CA LEU A 29 -8.91 12.52 33.53
C LEU A 29 -9.73 11.55 34.39
N ASN A 30 -11.03 11.82 34.50
CA ASN A 30 -11.95 10.84 35.05
C ASN A 30 -12.05 9.60 34.13
N SER A 31 -12.64 8.52 34.63
CA SER A 31 -12.73 7.26 33.90
C SER A 31 -13.50 7.35 32.58
N GLN A 32 -14.52 8.20 32.52
CA GLN A 32 -15.33 8.35 31.31
C GLN A 32 -14.54 9.07 30.22
N ASP A 33 -13.93 10.21 30.55
CA ASP A 33 -13.14 11.01 29.62
C ASP A 33 -11.90 10.25 29.15
N ALA A 34 -11.21 9.55 30.06
CA ALA A 34 -10.08 8.69 29.69
C ALA A 34 -10.49 7.57 28.71
N GLY A 35 -11.70 7.01 28.89
CA GLY A 35 -12.28 6.04 27.97
C GLY A 35 -12.55 6.64 26.58
N ILE A 36 -13.14 7.83 26.52
CA ILE A 36 -13.41 8.53 25.26
C ILE A 36 -12.10 8.85 24.53
N TRP A 37 -11.12 9.45 25.21
CA TRP A 37 -9.87 9.87 24.60
C TRP A 37 -8.99 8.70 24.16
N SER A 38 -8.94 7.60 24.93
CA SER A 38 -8.24 6.39 24.50
C SER A 38 -8.87 5.79 23.22
N GLN A 39 -10.20 5.81 23.11
CA GLN A 39 -10.89 5.39 21.89
C GLN A 39 -10.62 6.31 20.70
N VAL A 40 -10.60 7.64 20.91
CA VAL A 40 -10.24 8.62 19.87
C VAL A 40 -8.83 8.36 19.36
N LEU A 41 -7.86 8.14 20.26
CA LEU A 41 -6.49 7.81 19.89
C LEU A 41 -6.42 6.53 19.05
N LEU A 42 -7.16 5.49 19.43
CA LEU A 42 -7.23 4.24 18.68
C LEU A 42 -7.79 4.47 17.26
N VAL A 43 -8.90 5.20 17.14
CA VAL A 43 -9.54 5.47 15.85
C VAL A 43 -8.64 6.31 14.95
N LEU A 44 -7.98 7.34 15.49
CA LEU A 44 -7.01 8.13 14.72
C LEU A 44 -5.81 7.29 14.27
N GLY A 45 -5.31 6.39 15.13
CA GLY A 45 -4.27 5.43 14.77
C GLY A 45 -4.71 4.50 13.64
N LEU A 46 -5.94 3.97 13.70
CA LEU A 46 -6.52 3.14 12.63
C LEU A 46 -6.69 3.93 11.32
N MET A 47 -7.18 5.16 11.39
CA MET A 47 -7.30 6.04 10.23
C MET A 47 -5.94 6.33 9.61
N GLY A 48 -4.92 6.60 10.42
CA GLY A 48 -3.54 6.75 9.97
C GLY A 48 -3.02 5.49 9.29
N TRP A 49 -3.20 4.32 9.93
CA TRP A 49 -2.78 3.04 9.36
C TRP A 49 -3.48 2.74 8.03
N LEU A 50 -4.80 2.95 7.94
CA LEU A 50 -5.55 2.80 6.69
C LEU A 50 -5.08 3.81 5.64
N GLY A 51 -4.80 5.06 6.04
CA GLY A 51 -4.22 6.08 5.16
C GLY A 51 -2.91 5.62 4.53
N THR A 52 -2.03 4.94 5.27
CA THR A 52 -0.80 4.37 4.69
C THR A 52 -1.08 3.32 3.62
N TYR A 53 -2.14 2.53 3.77
CA TYR A 53 -2.54 1.57 2.75
C TYR A 53 -3.06 2.28 1.50
N LEU A 54 -3.97 3.24 1.67
CA LEU A 54 -4.54 4.02 0.57
C LEU A 54 -3.45 4.76 -0.21
N PHE A 55 -2.48 5.36 0.48
CA PHE A 55 -1.36 6.03 -0.17
C PHE A 55 -0.49 5.08 -1.00
N ARG A 56 -0.18 3.88 -0.48
CA ARG A 56 0.59 2.86 -1.23
C ARG A 56 -0.18 2.36 -2.46
N ALA A 57 -1.48 2.11 -2.31
CA ALA A 57 -2.34 1.69 -3.40
C ALA A 57 -2.47 2.78 -4.47
N GLY A 58 -2.76 4.03 -4.07
CA GLY A 58 -2.90 5.17 -4.98
C GLY A 58 -1.61 5.54 -5.70
N SER A 59 -0.46 5.41 -5.04
CA SER A 59 0.86 5.61 -5.67
C SER A 59 1.32 4.45 -6.54
N LYS A 60 0.50 3.39 -6.70
CA LYS A 60 0.82 2.16 -7.43
C LYS A 60 2.11 1.47 -6.95
N LYS A 61 2.56 1.74 -5.72
CA LYS A 61 3.75 1.13 -5.11
C LYS A 61 3.37 -0.18 -4.40
N MET A 62 2.69 -1.06 -5.12
CA MET A 62 2.32 -2.38 -4.63
C MET A 62 3.03 -3.44 -5.47
N THR A 63 3.34 -4.57 -4.85
CA THR A 63 4.03 -5.68 -5.49
C THR A 63 3.32 -6.14 -6.77
N TYR A 64 1.98 -6.15 -6.79
CA TYR A 64 1.22 -6.49 -7.99
C TYR A 64 1.52 -5.56 -9.18
N HIS A 65 1.66 -4.26 -8.94
CA HIS A 65 1.97 -3.31 -10.02
C HIS A 65 3.35 -3.54 -10.60
N GLN A 66 4.35 -3.79 -9.75
CA GLN A 66 5.71 -4.13 -10.18
C GLN A 66 5.72 -5.43 -10.98
N GLN A 67 5.09 -6.49 -10.46
CA GLN A 67 5.00 -7.78 -11.15
C GLN A 67 4.32 -7.66 -12.51
N ARG A 68 3.24 -6.88 -12.60
CA ARG A 68 2.54 -6.64 -13.85
C ARG A 68 3.44 -5.92 -14.86
N GLU A 69 4.10 -4.84 -14.44
CA GLU A 69 4.97 -4.05 -15.32
C GLU A 69 6.16 -4.87 -15.83
N GLU A 70 6.80 -5.64 -14.95
CA GLU A 70 7.89 -6.56 -15.30
C GLU A 70 7.43 -7.63 -16.28
N TYR A 71 6.26 -8.25 -16.05
CA TYR A 71 5.67 -9.23 -16.96
C TYR A 71 5.37 -8.62 -18.33
N GLU A 72 4.73 -7.45 -18.36
CA GLU A 72 4.35 -6.76 -19.59
C GLU A 72 5.59 -6.42 -20.42
N LYS A 73 6.64 -5.91 -19.77
CA LYS A 73 7.93 -5.61 -20.40
C LYS A 73 8.61 -6.86 -20.95
N ALA A 74 8.70 -7.92 -20.15
CA ALA A 74 9.33 -9.17 -20.58
C ALA A 74 8.57 -9.83 -21.74
N PHE A 75 7.23 -9.80 -21.68
CA PHE A 75 6.37 -10.31 -22.74
C PHE A 75 6.59 -9.53 -24.05
N LEU A 76 6.49 -8.20 -24.03
CA LEU A 76 6.71 -7.38 -25.22
C LEU A 76 8.11 -7.57 -25.80
N GLN A 77 9.15 -7.62 -24.95
CA GLN A 77 10.52 -7.85 -25.43
C GLN A 77 10.62 -9.17 -26.19
N LYS A 78 10.08 -10.26 -25.64
CA LYS A 78 10.07 -11.56 -26.33
C LYS A 78 9.36 -11.49 -27.68
N ARG A 79 8.25 -10.76 -27.76
CA ARG A 79 7.52 -10.59 -29.03
C ARG A 79 8.33 -9.78 -30.04
N LEU A 80 9.10 -8.78 -29.60
CA LEU A 80 10.00 -8.02 -30.48
C LEU A 80 11.15 -8.89 -30.98
N ASP A 81 11.74 -9.72 -30.12
CA ASP A 81 12.85 -10.61 -30.47
C ASP A 81 12.42 -11.72 -31.46
N GLU A 82 11.14 -12.08 -31.48
CA GLU A 82 10.54 -13.06 -32.41
C GLU A 82 10.21 -12.46 -33.79
N LEU A 83 10.23 -11.14 -33.96
CA LEU A 83 9.87 -10.50 -35.23
C LEU A 83 11.02 -10.50 -36.24
N SER A 84 10.69 -10.61 -37.52
CA SER A 84 11.67 -10.46 -38.59
C SER A 84 12.17 -9.01 -38.70
N PRO A 85 13.39 -8.77 -39.23
CA PRO A 85 13.91 -7.42 -39.44
C PRO A 85 12.99 -6.53 -40.27
N GLU A 86 12.26 -7.10 -41.23
CA GLU A 86 11.30 -6.39 -42.09
C GLU A 86 10.03 -5.96 -41.35
N GLU A 87 9.57 -6.76 -40.39
CA GLU A 87 8.43 -6.41 -39.53
C GLU A 87 8.83 -5.35 -38.51
N LEU A 88 10.02 -5.46 -37.92
CA LEU A 88 10.57 -4.44 -37.03
C LEU A 88 10.74 -3.10 -37.75
N ALA A 89 11.29 -3.09 -38.97
CA ALA A 89 11.41 -1.88 -39.78
C ALA A 89 10.04 -1.25 -40.10
N ARG A 90 9.02 -2.07 -40.38
CA ARG A 90 7.64 -1.59 -40.59
C ARG A 90 7.03 -1.00 -39.33
N ILE A 91 7.29 -1.57 -38.16
CA ILE A 91 6.82 -1.02 -36.88
C ILE A 91 7.53 0.29 -36.58
N GLN A 92 8.85 0.37 -36.74
CA GLN A 92 9.62 1.60 -36.54
C GLN A 92 9.11 2.73 -37.44
N ALA A 93 8.92 2.46 -38.74
CA ALA A 93 8.39 3.44 -39.69
C ALA A 93 6.99 3.94 -39.30
N LYS A 94 6.14 3.08 -38.70
CA LYS A 94 4.82 3.49 -38.19
C LYS A 94 4.94 4.41 -36.98
N ILE A 95 5.85 4.13 -36.05
CA ILE A 95 6.08 4.99 -34.87
C ILE A 95 6.55 6.38 -35.31
N ASP A 96 7.56 6.43 -36.19
CA ASP A 96 8.13 7.68 -36.69
C ASP A 96 7.08 8.53 -37.45
N SER A 97 6.13 7.89 -38.13
CA SER A 97 5.01 8.57 -38.80
C SER A 97 3.93 9.10 -37.85
N ASN A 98 3.76 8.49 -36.68
CA ASN A 98 2.74 8.86 -35.69
C ASN A 98 3.26 9.95 -34.72
N ASP A 99 4.58 10.09 -34.60
CA ASP A 99 5.27 11.15 -33.85
C ASP A 99 5.50 12.42 -34.68
N GLN A 100 5.06 12.45 -35.95
CA GLN A 100 4.99 13.70 -36.73
C GLN A 100 3.81 14.56 -36.24
N PRO A 101 4.03 15.87 -35.96
CA PRO A 101 3.02 16.77 -35.41
C PRO A 101 1.82 17.01 -36.33
#